data_AF-A0A924HIV2-F1
#
_entry.id   AF-A0A924HIV2-F1
#
_cell.length_a   1.000
_cell.length_b   1.000
_cell.length_c   1.000
_cell.angle_alpha   90.00
_cell.angle_beta   90.00
_cell.angle_gamma   90.00
#
_symmetry.space_group_name_H-M   'P 1'
#
loop_
_entity.id
_entity.type
_entity.pdbx_description
1 polymer ?
#
loop_
_entity_poly.entity_id
_entity_poly.type
_entity_poly.pdbx_seq_one_letter_code
_entity_poly.pdbx_strand_id
1 'polypeptide(L)'
;LKAAYKFYCGKDIINAHSAEADIKATYEVLLSQIEKYAGKDYEDRKGNISQPVKNDVEALHDFTNLNKPVDFAGRMVYDEDNQPLFNFGKHKGKTVFKVFDEEPSYYAWMMNGDFPLYTKNRLEKFWKQHREQKSENKQSARAPEIKTKPISTTNTKVDSPQQKQTPQQTQPKPKDNKPVDEDMLKMLAGKFKKL
;
A
#
# COMPACT_ATOMS: atom_id res chain seq x y z
N LEU A 1 24.64 -21.43 -7.64
CA LEU A 1 24.29 -21.61 -9.07
C LEU A 1 24.67 -23.00 -9.62
N LYS A 2 25.92 -23.47 -9.44
CA LYS A 2 26.40 -24.76 -9.97
C LYS A 2 25.48 -25.97 -9.74
N ALA A 3 25.01 -26.20 -8.52
CA ALA A 3 24.11 -27.32 -8.20
C ALA A 3 22.76 -27.22 -8.93
N ALA A 4 22.18 -26.03 -9.02
CA ALA A 4 20.92 -25.79 -9.73
C ALA A 4 21.10 -26.02 -11.24
N TYR A 5 22.19 -25.53 -11.83
CA TYR A 5 22.50 -25.75 -13.24
C TYR A 5 22.66 -27.24 -13.57
N LYS A 6 23.32 -27.99 -12.68
CA LYS A 6 23.43 -29.45 -12.83
C LYS A 6 22.08 -30.15 -12.70
N PHE A 7 21.26 -29.76 -11.71
CA PHE A 7 19.97 -30.41 -11.44
C PHE A 7 18.89 -30.11 -12.50
N TYR A 8 18.81 -28.87 -12.97
CA TYR A 8 17.79 -28.45 -13.93
C TYR A 8 18.23 -28.64 -15.37
N CYS A 9 19.49 -28.33 -15.70
CA CYS A 9 19.97 -28.35 -17.08
C CYS A 9 20.86 -29.56 -17.41
N GLY A 10 21.26 -30.37 -16.41
CA GLY A 10 22.17 -31.51 -16.61
C GLY A 10 23.64 -31.14 -16.90
N LYS A 11 23.94 -29.84 -16.98
CA LYS A 11 25.23 -29.28 -17.42
C LYS A 11 26.10 -28.86 -16.23
N ASP A 12 27.40 -28.81 -16.45
CA ASP A 12 28.37 -28.26 -15.50
C ASP A 12 28.73 -26.82 -15.87
N ILE A 13 28.86 -25.93 -14.89
CA ILE A 13 29.29 -24.55 -15.13
C ILE A 13 30.81 -24.55 -15.37
N ILE A 14 31.20 -24.25 -16.59
CA ILE A 14 32.59 -24.03 -17.00
C ILE A 14 32.86 -22.52 -16.89
N ASN A 15 34.01 -22.11 -16.35
CA ASN A 15 34.37 -20.69 -16.15
C ASN A 15 33.36 -19.91 -15.28
N ALA A 16 32.94 -20.50 -14.15
CA ALA A 16 31.98 -19.96 -13.17
C ALA A 16 32.38 -18.64 -12.46
N HIS A 17 33.36 -17.91 -13.01
CA HIS A 17 33.80 -16.60 -12.54
C HIS A 17 33.61 -15.50 -13.61
N SER A 18 33.14 -15.85 -14.81
CA SER A 18 32.72 -14.88 -15.80
C SER A 18 31.25 -14.50 -15.59
N ALA A 19 30.98 -13.19 -15.51
CA ALA A 19 29.61 -12.68 -15.42
C ALA A 19 28.71 -13.19 -16.55
N GLU A 20 29.26 -13.38 -17.76
CA GLU A 20 28.51 -13.92 -18.90
C GLU A 20 28.09 -15.38 -18.67
N ALA A 21 28.99 -16.21 -18.12
CA ALA A 21 28.70 -17.61 -17.82
C ALA A 21 27.62 -17.72 -16.74
N ASP A 22 27.66 -16.85 -15.73
CA ASP A 22 26.65 -16.80 -14.67
C ASP A 22 25.30 -16.32 -15.19
N ILE A 23 25.26 -15.32 -16.09
CA ILE A 23 24.02 -14.86 -16.74
C ILE A 23 23.39 -15.99 -17.55
N LYS A 24 24.17 -16.66 -18.40
CA LYS A 24 23.70 -17.79 -19.23
C LYS A 24 23.18 -18.94 -18.38
N ALA A 25 23.93 -19.34 -17.35
CA ALA A 25 23.51 -20.41 -16.45
C ALA A 25 22.24 -20.03 -15.68
N THR A 26 22.10 -18.79 -15.23
CA THR A 26 20.89 -18.31 -14.54
C THR A 26 19.67 -18.33 -15.46
N TYR A 27 19.82 -17.85 -16.70
CA TYR A 27 18.77 -17.87 -17.71
C TYR A 27 18.31 -19.30 -18.05
N GLU A 28 19.25 -20.21 -18.32
CA GLU A 28 18.93 -21.61 -18.63
C GLU A 28 18.26 -22.33 -17.45
N VAL A 29 18.69 -22.04 -16.20
CA VAL A 29 18.02 -22.59 -15.00
C VAL A 29 16.57 -22.12 -14.93
N LEU A 30 16.31 -20.83 -15.14
CA LEU A 30 14.96 -20.28 -15.09
C LEU A 30 14.05 -20.94 -16.13
N LEU A 31 14.50 -21.07 -17.38
CA LEU A 31 13.73 -21.75 -18.43
C LEU A 31 13.44 -23.21 -18.06
N SER A 32 14.47 -23.93 -17.59
CA SER A 32 14.32 -25.32 -17.19
C SER A 32 13.38 -25.49 -15.99
N GLN A 33 13.30 -24.51 -15.09
CA GLN A 33 12.31 -24.50 -14.00
C GLN A 33 10.89 -24.31 -14.53
N ILE A 34 10.69 -23.37 -15.45
CA ILE A 34 9.38 -23.14 -16.09
C ILE A 34 8.90 -24.40 -16.79
N GLU A 35 9.74 -25.05 -17.59
CA GLU A 35 9.40 -26.31 -18.27
C GLU A 35 9.13 -27.45 -17.29
N LYS A 36 10.01 -27.64 -16.29
CA LYS A 36 9.90 -28.74 -15.32
C LYS A 36 8.66 -28.66 -14.44
N TYR A 37 8.16 -27.45 -14.17
CA TYR A 37 6.98 -27.22 -13.32
C TYR A 37 5.73 -26.80 -14.10
N ALA A 38 5.78 -26.77 -15.44
CA ALA A 38 4.63 -26.49 -16.28
C ALA A 38 3.48 -27.48 -15.97
N GLY A 39 2.31 -26.94 -15.64
CA GLY A 39 1.11 -27.74 -15.36
C GLY A 39 1.17 -28.58 -14.07
N LYS A 40 2.14 -28.34 -13.18
CA LYS A 40 2.21 -29.04 -11.89
C LYS A 40 1.40 -28.34 -10.82
N ASP A 41 0.64 -29.14 -10.08
CA ASP A 41 -0.12 -28.69 -8.93
C ASP A 41 0.83 -28.34 -7.77
N TYR A 42 0.50 -27.24 -7.10
CA TYR A 42 1.18 -26.71 -5.93
C TYR A 42 0.15 -26.39 -4.85
N GLU A 43 0.33 -26.99 -3.68
CA GLU A 43 -0.47 -26.74 -2.50
C GLU A 43 0.21 -25.68 -1.62
N ASP A 44 -0.49 -24.58 -1.33
CA ASP A 44 0.01 -23.55 -0.44
C ASP A 44 -0.14 -23.93 1.05
N ARG A 45 0.36 -23.07 1.96
CA ARG A 45 0.24 -23.30 3.41
C ARG A 45 -1.21 -23.28 3.93
N LYS A 46 -2.15 -22.80 3.13
CA LYS A 46 -3.58 -22.69 3.43
C LYS A 46 -4.37 -23.87 2.82
N GLY A 47 -3.71 -24.81 2.13
CA GLY A 47 -4.31 -25.97 1.48
C GLY A 47 -4.91 -25.69 0.10
N ASN A 48 -4.65 -24.52 -0.50
CA ASN A 48 -5.15 -24.20 -1.83
C ASN A 48 -4.26 -24.80 -2.90
N ILE A 49 -4.86 -25.51 -3.86
CA ILE A 49 -4.16 -26.07 -5.01
C ILE A 49 -4.18 -25.07 -6.16
N SER A 50 -3.00 -24.79 -6.73
CA SER A 50 -2.82 -23.89 -7.86
C SER A 50 -1.70 -24.39 -8.78
N GLN A 51 -1.60 -23.80 -9.98
CA GLN A 51 -0.49 -24.03 -10.90
C GLN A 51 0.27 -22.71 -11.11
N PRO A 52 1.17 -22.36 -10.18
CA PRO A 52 1.69 -21.00 -10.13
C PRO A 52 2.89 -20.76 -11.06
N VAL A 53 3.60 -21.81 -11.47
CA VAL A 53 4.73 -21.68 -12.39
C VAL A 53 4.22 -21.59 -13.82
N LYS A 54 4.00 -20.35 -14.28
CA LYS A 54 3.57 -20.01 -15.64
C LYS A 54 4.71 -19.27 -16.36
N ASN A 55 4.80 -19.42 -17.67
CA ASN A 55 5.77 -18.68 -18.49
C ASN A 55 5.28 -17.24 -18.74
N ASP A 56 5.10 -16.50 -17.65
CA ASP A 56 4.54 -15.15 -17.63
C ASP A 56 5.18 -14.35 -16.49
N VAL A 57 5.61 -13.13 -16.78
CA VAL A 57 6.44 -12.35 -15.84
C VAL A 57 5.61 -11.92 -14.64
N GLU A 58 4.38 -11.44 -14.87
CA GLU A 58 3.45 -11.04 -13.81
C GLU A 58 3.09 -12.23 -12.91
N ALA A 59 2.74 -13.39 -13.49
CA ALA A 59 2.41 -14.58 -12.72
C ALA A 59 3.58 -15.08 -11.86
N LEU A 60 4.81 -15.05 -12.40
CA LEU A 60 6.01 -15.41 -11.64
C LEU A 60 6.32 -14.40 -10.54
N HIS A 61 6.10 -13.11 -10.79
CA HIS A 61 6.22 -12.07 -9.77
C HIS A 61 5.27 -12.34 -8.60
N ASP A 62 3.99 -12.54 -8.89
CA ASP A 62 2.98 -12.77 -7.86
C ASP A 62 3.25 -14.04 -7.05
N PHE A 63 3.70 -15.11 -7.71
CA PHE A 63 4.03 -16.36 -7.03
C PHE A 63 5.27 -16.26 -6.14
N THR A 64 6.34 -15.59 -6.62
CA THR A 64 7.60 -15.51 -5.88
C THR A 64 7.58 -14.43 -4.80
N ASN A 65 6.67 -13.46 -4.89
CA ASN A 65 6.54 -12.34 -3.96
C ASN A 65 5.71 -12.68 -2.71
N LEU A 66 6.07 -13.77 -2.02
CA LEU A 66 5.28 -14.36 -0.92
C LEU A 66 5.04 -13.44 0.29
N ASN A 67 5.93 -12.47 0.53
CA ASN A 67 5.89 -11.61 1.73
C ASN A 67 5.52 -10.15 1.43
N LYS A 68 5.13 -9.81 0.19
CA LYS A 68 4.78 -8.43 -0.26
C LYS A 68 5.64 -7.35 0.45
N PRO A 69 6.97 -7.36 0.27
CA PRO A 69 7.86 -6.49 1.02
C PRO A 69 7.58 -5.04 0.64
N VAL A 70 7.47 -4.20 1.66
CA VAL A 70 7.33 -2.76 1.51
C VAL A 70 8.69 -2.12 1.23
N ASP A 71 9.76 -2.73 1.74
CA ASP A 71 11.15 -2.35 1.53
C ASP A 71 12.03 -3.56 1.18
N PHE A 72 13.11 -3.35 0.42
CA PHE A 72 14.00 -4.43 -0.02
C PHE A 72 14.72 -5.19 1.10
N ALA A 73 14.88 -4.58 2.28
CA ALA A 73 15.47 -5.24 3.43
C ALA A 73 14.46 -6.08 4.22
N GLY A 74 13.19 -6.09 3.81
CA GLY A 74 12.12 -6.87 4.43
C GLY A 74 11.82 -6.43 5.87
N ARG A 75 12.10 -5.17 6.22
CA ARG A 75 11.83 -4.60 7.54
C ARG A 75 10.35 -4.21 7.70
N MET A 76 9.68 -3.94 6.60
CA MET A 76 8.25 -3.71 6.50
C MET A 76 7.67 -4.61 5.40
N VAL A 77 6.45 -5.10 5.62
CA VAL A 77 5.71 -5.97 4.69
C VAL A 77 4.26 -5.53 4.64
N TYR A 78 3.56 -5.73 3.53
CA TYR A 78 2.13 -5.53 3.46
C TYR A 78 1.40 -6.75 4.00
N ASP A 79 0.33 -6.53 4.77
CA ASP A 79 -0.63 -7.58 5.09
C ASP A 79 -1.64 -7.81 3.95
N GLU A 80 -2.65 -8.63 4.22
CA GLU A 80 -3.71 -8.94 3.25
C GLU A 80 -4.60 -7.72 2.94
N ASP A 81 -4.70 -6.77 3.88
CA ASP A 81 -5.45 -5.52 3.76
C ASP A 81 -4.61 -4.36 3.18
N ASN A 82 -3.45 -4.69 2.60
CA ASN A 82 -2.45 -3.75 2.06
C ASN A 82 -1.99 -2.69 3.09
N GLN A 83 -2.03 -3.00 4.38
CA GLN A 83 -1.46 -2.16 5.43
C GLN A 83 0.00 -2.50 5.67
N PRO A 84 0.89 -1.50 5.77
CA PRO A 84 2.29 -1.74 6.08
C PRO A 84 2.43 -2.18 7.54
N LEU A 85 3.04 -3.35 7.74
CA LEU A 85 3.43 -3.92 9.03
C LEU A 85 4.94 -3.82 9.21
N PHE A 86 5.41 -3.72 10.46
CA PHE A 86 6.80 -4.04 10.77
C PHE A 86 7.00 -5.56 10.78
N ASN A 87 8.08 -6.03 10.15
CA ASN A 87 8.41 -7.46 10.06
C ASN A 87 9.57 -7.87 11.00
N PHE A 88 9.98 -6.99 11.91
CA PHE A 88 11.13 -7.20 12.80
C PHE A 88 10.97 -6.47 14.14
N GLY A 89 11.87 -6.80 15.08
CA GLY A 89 11.97 -6.13 16.38
C GLY A 89 10.74 -6.32 17.27
N LYS A 90 10.64 -5.49 18.32
CA LYS A 90 9.55 -5.55 19.32
C LYS A 90 8.15 -5.26 18.75
N HIS A 91 8.07 -4.60 17.60
CA HIS A 91 6.81 -4.24 16.94
C HIS A 91 6.47 -5.14 15.75
N LYS A 92 7.13 -6.30 15.62
CA LYS A 92 6.84 -7.26 14.55
C LYS A 92 5.35 -7.64 14.54
N GLY A 93 4.74 -7.56 13.36
CA GLY A 93 3.32 -7.85 13.12
C GLY A 93 2.36 -6.70 13.46
N LYS A 94 2.86 -5.56 13.98
CA LYS A 94 2.03 -4.36 14.18
C LYS A 94 2.07 -3.47 12.94
N THR A 95 0.96 -2.79 12.65
CA THR A 95 0.90 -1.79 11.58
C THR A 95 1.81 -0.61 11.90
N VAL A 96 2.46 -0.09 10.86
CA VAL A 96 3.36 1.06 10.95
C VAL A 96 2.62 2.28 11.52
N PHE A 97 1.38 2.50 11.09
CA PHE A 97 0.52 3.58 11.59
C PHE A 97 0.20 3.45 13.08
N LYS A 98 -0.14 2.24 13.56
CA LYS A 98 -0.40 1.99 14.99
C LYS A 98 0.85 2.27 15.85
N VAL A 99 2.03 1.89 15.36
CA VAL A 99 3.28 2.17 16.08
C VAL A 99 3.60 3.67 16.08
N PHE A 100 3.27 4.40 15.02
CA PHE A 100 3.40 5.86 15.01
C PHE A 100 2.49 6.55 16.04
N ASP A 101 1.36 5.94 16.40
CA ASP A 101 0.48 6.42 17.47
C ASP A 101 0.94 6.02 18.87
N GLU A 102 1.29 4.74 19.06
CA GLU A 102 1.69 4.19 20.36
C GLU A 102 3.10 4.66 20.77
N GLU A 103 4.04 4.69 19.84
CA GLU A 103 5.45 4.99 20.09
C GLU A 103 6.07 5.82 18.95
N PRO A 104 5.73 7.13 18.85
CA PRO A 104 6.31 8.05 17.86
C PRO A 104 7.84 8.07 17.83
N SER A 105 8.51 7.81 18.96
CA SER A 105 9.97 7.76 19.07
C SER A 105 10.59 6.62 18.25
N TYR A 106 9.83 5.58 17.94
CA TYR A 106 10.30 4.46 17.11
C TYR A 106 10.67 4.92 15.70
N TYR A 107 9.93 5.89 15.14
CA TYR A 107 10.27 6.53 13.87
C TYR A 107 11.66 7.18 13.93
N ALA A 108 11.92 8.01 14.95
CA ALA A 108 13.20 8.69 15.11
C ALA A 108 14.35 7.69 15.33
N TRP A 109 14.12 6.62 16.11
CA TRP A 109 15.09 5.55 16.29
C TRP A 109 15.45 4.88 14.95
N MET A 110 14.47 4.54 14.11
CA MET A 110 14.74 3.96 12.79
C MET A 110 15.45 4.93 11.85
N MET A 111 15.07 6.22 11.85
CA MET A 111 15.69 7.22 10.98
C MET A 111 17.16 7.48 11.35
N ASN A 112 17.49 7.44 12.64
CA ASN A 112 18.86 7.63 13.14
C ASN A 112 19.66 6.32 13.17
N GLY A 113 19.00 5.17 13.17
CA GLY A 113 19.64 3.85 13.18
C GLY A 113 20.30 3.48 11.84
N ASP A 114 21.02 2.37 11.86
CA ASP A 114 21.66 1.81 10.67
C ASP A 114 20.65 0.98 9.85
N PHE A 115 19.92 1.67 8.98
CA PHE A 115 18.96 1.08 8.05
C PHE A 115 19.25 1.55 6.63
N PRO A 116 19.02 0.70 5.61
CA PRO A 116 19.16 1.11 4.21
C PRO A 116 18.32 2.35 3.90
N LEU A 117 18.86 3.23 3.05
CA LEU A 117 18.20 4.48 2.69
C LEU A 117 16.79 4.25 2.14
N TYR A 118 16.60 3.19 1.35
CA TYR A 118 15.28 2.83 0.83
C TYR A 118 14.27 2.55 1.95
N THR A 119 14.64 1.81 2.99
CA THR A 119 13.78 1.53 4.15
C THR A 119 13.40 2.84 4.86
N LYS A 120 14.37 3.75 5.07
CA LYS A 120 14.13 5.06 5.68
C LYS A 120 13.18 5.92 4.83
N ASN A 121 13.36 5.97 3.52
CA ASN A 121 12.49 6.71 2.60
C ASN A 121 11.06 6.17 2.61
N ARG A 122 10.89 4.83 2.63
CA ARG A 122 9.56 4.20 2.75
C ARG A 122 8.91 4.57 4.08
N LEU A 123 9.65 4.50 5.18
CA LEU A 123 9.16 4.88 6.51
C LEU A 123 8.74 6.36 6.57
N GLU A 124 9.55 7.26 6.03
CA GLU A 124 9.27 8.70 5.97
C GLU A 124 7.99 8.98 5.16
N LYS A 125 7.78 8.27 4.04
CA LYS A 125 6.55 8.39 3.25
C LYS A 125 5.30 8.08 4.09
N PHE A 126 5.31 6.96 4.83
CA PHE A 126 4.18 6.62 5.71
C PHE A 126 4.01 7.62 6.85
N TRP A 127 5.11 8.14 7.39
CA TRP A 127 5.07 9.15 8.44
C TRP A 127 4.39 10.45 7.98
N LYS A 128 4.71 10.93 6.78
CA LYS A 128 4.06 12.10 6.17
C LYS A 128 2.55 11.86 5.98
N GLN A 129 2.20 10.74 5.36
CA GLN A 129 0.80 10.32 5.17
C GLN A 129 0.03 10.26 6.50
N HIS A 130 0.63 9.69 7.54
CA HIS A 130 0.02 9.60 8.86
C HIS A 130 -0.29 10.97 9.48
N ARG A 131 0.65 11.93 9.34
CA ARG A 131 0.47 13.29 9.86
C ARG A 131 -0.60 14.08 9.10
N GLU A 132 -0.67 13.91 7.79
CA GLU A 132 -1.69 14.51 6.94
C GLU A 132 -3.09 14.05 7.38
N GLN A 133 -3.30 12.73 7.50
CA GLN A 133 -4.57 12.16 7.96
C GLN A 133 -4.99 12.66 9.35
N LYS A 134 -4.04 12.79 10.30
CA LYS A 134 -4.33 13.38 11.62
C LYS A 134 -4.71 14.85 11.55
N SER A 135 -4.10 15.61 10.64
CA SER A 135 -4.40 17.03 10.48
C SER A 135 -5.81 17.25 9.92
N GLU A 136 -6.22 16.42 8.96
CA GLU A 136 -7.55 16.44 8.34
C GLU A 136 -8.64 16.00 9.33
N ASN A 137 -8.40 14.93 10.10
CA ASN A 137 -9.33 14.47 11.13
C ASN A 137 -9.52 15.52 12.23
N LYS A 138 -8.46 16.27 12.59
CA LYS A 138 -8.54 17.35 13.58
C LYS A 138 -9.26 18.60 13.06
N GLN A 139 -9.18 18.89 11.75
CA GLN A 139 -9.92 19.99 11.13
C GLN A 139 -11.41 19.66 10.98
N SER A 140 -11.75 18.44 10.58
CA SER A 140 -13.14 17.97 10.46
C SER A 140 -13.86 17.90 11.82
N ALA A 141 -13.13 17.58 12.90
CA ALA A 141 -13.65 17.60 14.27
C ALA A 141 -13.77 19.02 14.88
N ARG A 142 -13.30 20.07 14.21
CA ARG A 142 -13.31 21.47 14.69
C ARG A 142 -14.34 22.37 13.98
N ALA A 143 -15.13 21.86 13.04
CA ALA A 143 -16.24 22.62 12.46
C ALA A 143 -17.31 22.88 13.55
N PRO A 144 -17.72 24.14 13.80
CA PRO A 144 -18.55 24.48 14.95
C PRO A 144 -19.98 23.95 14.82
N GLU A 145 -20.41 23.19 15.81
CA GLU A 145 -21.82 23.01 16.16
C GLU A 145 -22.47 24.38 16.34
N ILE A 146 -23.44 24.73 15.48
CA ILE A 146 -24.34 25.84 15.73
C ILE A 146 -25.20 25.45 16.94
N LYS A 147 -24.83 26.01 18.10
CA LYS A 147 -25.55 25.86 19.37
C LYS A 147 -26.92 26.55 19.29
N THR A 148 -28.01 25.80 19.21
CA THR A 148 -29.29 26.25 19.75
C THR A 148 -29.32 25.94 21.24
N LYS A 149 -29.26 26.99 22.07
CA LYS A 149 -29.42 26.89 23.54
C LYS A 149 -30.87 26.56 23.90
N PRO A 150 -31.12 25.89 25.04
CA PRO A 150 -32.44 25.45 25.48
C PRO A 150 -33.22 26.59 26.16
N ILE A 151 -34.52 26.68 25.91
CA ILE A 151 -35.47 27.43 26.75
C ILE A 151 -36.44 26.43 27.36
N SER A 152 -36.34 26.26 28.68
CA SER A 152 -37.39 25.81 29.60
C SER A 152 -38.06 27.11 30.11
N THR A 153 -39.37 27.29 30.29
CA THR A 153 -40.31 26.49 31.10
C THR A 153 -41.74 27.04 30.90
N THR A 154 -42.78 26.18 30.92
CA THR A 154 -44.10 26.31 31.61
C THR A 154 -45.30 25.68 30.86
N ASN A 155 -45.70 24.50 31.35
CA ASN A 155 -47.03 23.92 31.62
C ASN A 155 -48.33 24.34 30.88
N THR A 156 -48.87 23.35 30.14
CA THR A 156 -50.21 22.68 30.29
C THR A 156 -51.43 23.13 29.44
N LYS A 157 -51.89 22.16 28.60
CA LYS A 157 -53.27 21.87 28.07
C LYS A 157 -53.86 22.89 27.06
N VAL A 158 -54.56 22.56 25.98
CA VAL A 158 -55.34 21.38 25.52
C VAL A 158 -55.44 21.43 23.97
N ASP A 159 -55.80 20.30 23.36
CA ASP A 159 -56.52 20.10 22.09
C ASP A 159 -55.82 20.12 20.72
N SER A 160 -55.97 18.96 20.04
CA SER A 160 -55.90 18.70 18.60
C SER A 160 -57.24 19.11 17.94
N PRO A 161 -57.40 19.27 16.60
CA PRO A 161 -56.66 18.55 15.56
C PRO A 161 -56.32 19.36 14.29
N GLN A 162 -55.66 18.66 13.34
CA GLN A 162 -55.92 18.70 11.89
C GLN A 162 -54.72 19.05 10.99
N GLN A 163 -54.28 18.00 10.29
CA GLN A 163 -53.71 17.92 8.94
C GLN A 163 -53.47 19.23 8.17
N LYS A 164 -52.23 19.42 7.68
CA LYS A 164 -51.92 19.59 6.23
C LYS A 164 -50.43 19.81 5.97
N GLN A 165 -49.94 19.02 5.02
CA GLN A 165 -49.01 19.36 3.91
C GLN A 165 -47.54 19.73 4.21
N THR A 166 -46.68 18.79 3.81
CA THR A 166 -45.26 18.93 3.46
C THR A 166 -45.04 19.93 2.32
N PRO A 167 -43.92 20.67 2.32
CA PRO A 167 -43.10 20.70 1.11
C PRO A 167 -41.63 20.33 1.35
N GLN A 168 -41.08 19.62 0.36
CA GLN A 168 -39.70 19.19 0.17
C GLN A 168 -38.68 20.34 0.22
N GLN A 169 -37.49 20.08 0.78
CA GLN A 169 -36.26 20.77 0.37
C GLN A 169 -35.09 19.78 0.23
N THR A 170 -34.96 19.33 -1.02
CA THR A 170 -33.74 19.18 -1.85
C THR A 170 -32.36 19.08 -1.21
N GLN A 171 -31.71 17.95 -1.52
CA GLN A 171 -30.26 17.71 -1.52
C GLN A 171 -29.53 18.58 -2.57
N PRO A 172 -28.31 19.11 -2.30
CA PRO A 172 -27.43 19.60 -3.35
C PRO A 172 -26.64 18.44 -3.99
N LYS A 173 -26.77 18.35 -5.32
CA LYS A 173 -26.07 17.43 -6.23
C LYS A 173 -24.56 17.72 -6.36
N PRO A 174 -23.76 16.75 -6.85
CA PRO A 174 -22.31 16.89 -7.08
C PRO A 174 -22.02 17.91 -8.20
N LYS A 175 -20.93 18.69 -8.08
CA LYS A 175 -20.49 19.61 -9.13
C LYS A 175 -19.70 18.88 -10.21
N ASP A 176 -20.09 19.12 -11.45
CA ASP A 176 -19.57 18.55 -12.68
C ASP A 176 -18.08 18.86 -12.93
N ASN A 177 -17.37 17.86 -13.44
CA ASN A 177 -16.05 17.97 -14.05
C ASN A 177 -16.14 18.80 -15.35
N LYS A 178 -15.59 20.00 -15.36
CA LYS A 178 -15.32 20.73 -16.60
C LYS A 178 -13.95 20.31 -17.17
N PRO A 179 -13.81 20.18 -18.50
CA PRO A 179 -12.54 19.83 -19.13
C PRO A 179 -11.53 20.99 -18.97
N VAL A 180 -10.26 20.61 -18.78
CA VAL A 180 -9.12 21.53 -18.67
C VAL A 180 -9.01 22.37 -19.95
N ASP A 181 -8.94 23.70 -19.80
CA ASP A 181 -8.77 24.63 -20.92
C ASP A 181 -7.28 24.78 -21.31
N GLU A 182 -7.03 25.18 -22.57
CA GLU A 182 -5.67 25.35 -23.12
C GLU A 182 -4.84 26.40 -22.36
N ASP A 183 -5.48 27.29 -21.61
CA ASP A 183 -4.81 28.30 -20.79
C ASP A 183 -4.17 27.69 -19.54
N MET A 184 -4.79 26.66 -18.93
CA MET A 184 -4.17 25.91 -17.82
C MET A 184 -2.92 25.13 -18.27
N LEU A 185 -2.91 24.60 -19.49
CA LEU A 185 -1.76 23.90 -20.07
C LEU A 185 -0.55 24.82 -20.29
N LYS A 186 -0.79 26.07 -20.72
CA LYS A 186 0.27 27.09 -20.84
C LYS A 186 0.88 27.48 -19.50
N MET A 187 0.10 27.51 -18.42
CA MET A 187 0.60 27.82 -17.08
C MET A 187 1.54 26.72 -16.53
N LEU A 188 1.31 25.44 -16.86
CA LEU A 188 2.23 24.37 -16.47
C LEU A 188 3.55 24.43 -17.25
N ALA A 189 3.52 24.74 -18.55
CA ALA A 189 4.72 24.81 -19.39
C ALA A 189 5.73 25.87 -18.94
N GLY A 190 5.26 27.00 -18.39
CA GLY A 190 6.12 28.05 -17.85
C GLY A 190 6.90 27.64 -16.58
N LYS A 191 6.38 26.67 -15.82
CA LYS A 191 6.96 26.26 -14.53
C LYS A 191 8.08 25.22 -14.66
N PHE A 192 8.21 24.56 -15.80
CA PHE A 192 9.27 23.58 -16.10
C PHE A 192 10.45 24.15 -16.91
N LYS A 193 10.40 25.43 -17.30
CA LYS A 193 11.47 26.09 -18.08
C LYS A 193 12.50 26.85 -17.23
N LYS A 194 12.43 26.71 -15.90
CA LYS A 194 13.48 27.11 -14.95
C LYS A 194 13.88 25.90 -14.10
N LEU A 195 14.53 24.95 -14.77
CA LEU A 195 15.45 23.98 -14.19
C LEU A 195 16.77 24.13 -14.95
#